data_AF-A0A0Q6Z9L9-F1
#
_entry.id   AF-A0A0Q6Z9L9-F1
#
_cell.length_a   1.000
_cell.length_b   1.000
_cell.length_c   1.000
_cell.angle_alpha   90.00
_cell.angle_beta   90.00
_cell.angle_gamma   90.00
#
_symmetry.space_group_name_H-M   'P 1'
#
loop_
_entity.id
_entity.type
_entity.pdbx_description
1 polymer ?
#
loop_
_entity_poly.entity_id
_entity_poly.type
_entity_poly.pdbx_seq_one_letter_code
_entity_poly.pdbx_strand_id
1 'polypeptide(L)'
;MSIYRVSFYKDLLNSDGHSFRCLQRQVDIQSESPSRARVLAKGLIDDERLHIDCVEVVHLAGDHPDLKQSAPPTVPCKHTWSRASHDKLTMT
;
A
#
# COMPACT_ATOMS: atom_id res chain seq x y z
N MET A 1 2.02 23.86 11.36
CA MET A 1 1.34 22.72 10.69
C MET A 1 2.38 21.66 10.38
N SER A 2 2.04 20.40 10.56
CA SER A 2 2.91 19.26 10.25
C SER A 2 2.29 18.40 9.17
N ILE A 3 3.14 17.66 8.45
CA ILE A 3 2.68 16.68 7.47
C ILE A 3 2.51 15.35 8.20
N TYR A 4 1.35 14.74 8.00
CA TYR A 4 1.05 13.40 8.48
C TYR A 4 0.78 12.50 7.30
N ARG A 5 1.45 11.35 7.27
CA ARG A 5 1.12 10.28 6.34
C ARG A 5 0.03 9.42 6.94
N VAL A 6 -1.10 9.33 6.25
CA VAL A 6 -2.21 8.46 6.63
C VAL A 6 -2.27 7.30 5.65
N SER A 7 -2.10 6.09 6.19
CA SER A 7 -2.09 4.84 5.44
C SER A 7 -3.32 4.01 5.81
N PHE A 8 -4.03 3.53 4.80
CA PHE A 8 -5.24 2.73 4.92
C PHE A 8 -4.95 1.31 4.48
N TYR A 9 -5.19 0.35 5.35
CA TYR A 9 -4.89 -1.06 5.15
C TYR A 9 -6.15 -1.90 5.20
N LYS A 10 -6.12 -2.99 4.44
CA LYS A 10 -7.08 -4.09 4.53
C LYS A 10 -6.36 -5.33 5.03
N ASP A 11 -6.94 -6.02 5.99
CA ASP A 11 -6.45 -7.29 6.47
C ASP A 11 -6.99 -8.40 5.56
N LEU A 12 -6.07 -9.14 4.96
CA LEU A 12 -6.39 -10.23 4.05
C LEU A 12 -5.75 -11.52 4.56
N LEU A 13 -6.35 -12.65 4.20
CA LEU A 13 -5.76 -13.96 4.43
C LEU A 13 -5.10 -14.42 3.13
N ASN A 14 -3.90 -14.98 3.23
CA ASN A 14 -3.30 -15.68 2.10
C ASN A 14 -3.94 -17.08 1.95
N SER A 15 -3.53 -17.82 0.92
CA SER A 15 -3.98 -19.19 0.67
C SER A 15 -3.73 -20.15 1.82
N ASP A 16 -2.69 -19.91 2.62
CA ASP A 16 -2.31 -20.71 3.78
C ASP A 16 -3.06 -20.30 5.06
N GLY A 17 -3.95 -19.31 4.98
CA GLY A 17 -4.74 -18.80 6.11
C GLY A 17 -3.99 -17.81 7.02
N HIS A 18 -2.79 -17.36 6.64
CA HIS A 18 -2.04 -16.34 7.37
C HIS A 18 -2.56 -14.93 7.04
N SER A 19 -2.80 -14.14 8.08
CA SER A 19 -3.20 -12.74 7.95
C SER A 19 -2.03 -11.86 7.50
N PHE A 20 -2.27 -11.03 6.50
CA PHE A 20 -1.34 -9.99 6.07
C PHE A 20 -2.07 -8.67 5.80
N ARG A 21 -1.37 -7.56 6.04
CA ARG A 21 -1.86 -6.22 5.76
C ARG A 21 -1.57 -5.84 4.32
N CYS A 22 -2.60 -5.44 3.59
CA CYS A 22 -2.48 -4.89 2.23
C CYS A 22 -2.77 -3.39 2.25
N LEU A 23 -1.79 -2.57 1.84
CA LEU A 23 -1.96 -1.12 1.72
C LEU A 23 -2.95 -0.81 0.59
N GLN A 24 -4.10 -0.23 0.93
CA GLN A 24 -5.14 0.15 -0.04
C GLN A 24 -4.93 1.57 -0.56
N ARG A 25 -4.60 2.49 0.35
CA ARG A 25 -4.40 3.90 0.01
C ARG A 25 -3.43 4.54 0.99
N GLN A 26 -2.71 5.55 0.51
CA GLN A 26 -1.87 6.40 1.32
C GLN A 26 -2.04 7.84 0.88
N VAL A 27 -2.17 8.77 1.82
CA VAL A 27 -2.27 10.21 1.56
C VAL A 27 -1.46 10.98 2.59
N ASP A 28 -0.81 12.04 2.13
CA ASP A 28 -0.06 12.95 3.00
C ASP A 28 -0.95 14.19 3.26
N ILE A 29 -1.20 14.50 4.54
CA ILE A 29 -2.14 15.52 4.99
C ILE A 29 -1.39 16.53 5.84
N GLN A 30 -1.50 17.82 5.52
CA GLN A 30 -1.10 18.87 6.46
C GLN A 30 -2.16 19.05 7.54
N SER A 31 -1.77 18.89 8.80
CA SER A 31 -2.66 19.07 9.93
C SER A 31 -1.93 19.59 11.17
N GLU A 32 -2.71 19.96 12.18
CA GLU A 32 -2.21 20.38 13.49
C GLU A 32 -2.09 19.21 14.46
N SER A 33 -2.77 18.10 14.19
CA SER A 33 -2.73 16.90 15.02
C SER A 33 -2.96 15.63 14.19
N PRO A 34 -2.46 14.47 14.64
CA PRO A 34 -2.66 13.20 13.94
C PRO A 34 -4.13 12.79 13.89
N SER A 35 -4.91 13.07 14.94
CA SER A 35 -6.35 12.80 14.98
C SER A 35 -7.11 13.56 13.91
N ARG A 36 -6.77 14.85 13.71
CA ARG A 36 -7.38 15.69 12.67
C ARG A 36 -6.92 15.25 11.28
N ALA A 37 -5.64 14.89 11.11
CA ALA A 37 -5.14 14.34 9.86
C ALA A 37 -5.91 13.09 9.43
N ARG A 38 -6.22 12.19 10.37
CA ARG A 38 -7.01 10.97 10.09
C ARG A 38 -8.41 11.28 9.57
N VAL A 39 -9.12 12.21 10.21
CA VAL A 39 -10.48 12.59 9.82
C VAL A 39 -10.49 13.24 8.43
N LEU A 40 -9.54 14.15 8.18
CA LEU A 40 -9.38 14.77 6.87
C LEU A 40 -9.06 13.74 5.80
N ALA A 41 -8.13 12.82 6.07
CA ALA A 41 -7.79 11.73 5.17
C ALA A 41 -9.00 10.85 4.86
N LYS A 42 -9.80 10.51 5.87
CA LYS A 42 -11.02 9.72 5.70
C LYS A 42 -12.04 10.42 4.80
N GLY A 43 -12.17 11.75 4.89
CA GLY A 43 -13.06 12.52 4.02
C GLY A 43 -12.58 12.65 2.57
N LEU A 44 -11.28 12.44 2.30
CA LEU A 44 -10.72 12.51 0.94
C LEU A 44 -10.84 11.20 0.15
N ILE A 45 -11.07 10.09 0.84
CA ILE A 45 -11.31 8.79 0.22
C ILE A 45 -12.77 8.44 0.38
N ASP A 46 -13.31 7.89 -0.70
CA ASP A 46 -14.62 7.28 -0.71
C ASP A 46 -14.56 5.99 0.13
N ASP A 47 -14.73 6.14 1.44
CA ASP A 47 -14.59 5.09 2.47
C ASP A 47 -15.52 3.91 2.18
N GLU A 48 -16.69 4.14 1.57
CA GLU A 48 -17.62 3.07 1.18
C GLU A 48 -17.05 2.14 0.10
N ARG A 49 -16.10 2.61 -0.71
CA ARG A 49 -15.48 1.80 -1.77
C ARG A 49 -14.24 1.05 -1.30
N LEU A 50 -13.66 1.48 -0.19
CA LEU A 50 -12.45 0.89 0.38
C LEU A 50 -12.84 0.18 1.67
N HIS A 51 -12.91 -1.15 1.63
CA HIS A 51 -13.07 -1.97 2.84
C HIS A 51 -11.78 -1.91 3.68
N ILE A 52 -11.61 -0.82 4.42
CA ILE A 52 -10.45 -0.57 5.26
C ILE A 52 -10.70 -1.16 6.65
N ASP A 53 -9.77 -2.00 7.09
CA ASP A 53 -9.81 -2.60 8.43
C ASP A 53 -8.91 -1.81 9.41
N CYS A 54 -7.84 -1.21 8.90
CA CYS A 54 -6.80 -0.59 9.71
C CYS A 54 -6.35 0.77 9.14
N VAL A 55 -6.11 1.76 10.01
CA VAL A 55 -5.58 3.09 9.64
C VAL A 55 -4.38 3.44 10.50
N GLU A 56 -3.27 3.81 9.86
CA GLU A 56 -2.03 4.23 10.51
C GLU A 56 -1.75 5.71 10.19
N VAL A 57 -1.32 6.48 11.20
CA VAL A 57 -0.98 7.90 11.06
C VAL A 57 0.44 8.12 11.54
N VAL A 58 1.32 8.53 10.64
CA VAL A 58 2.73 8.79 10.93
C VAL A 58 3.02 10.27 10.77
N HIS A 59 3.61 10.87 11.79
CA HIS A 59 4.12 12.25 11.69
C HIS A 59 5.39 12.25 10.85
N LEU A 60 5.38 12.99 9.75
CA LEU A 60 6.56 13.24 8.94
C LEU A 60 7.23 14.48 9.54
N ALA A 61 8.15 14.28 10.48
CA ALA A 61 9.07 15.33 10.92
C ALA A 61 9.79 15.87 9.68
N GLY A 62 9.96 17.20 9.61
CA GLY A 62 10.18 17.99 8.39
C GLY A 62 11.49 17.77 7.62
N ASP A 63 11.83 16.53 7.28
CA ASP A 63 12.68 16.20 6.15
C ASP A 63 11.76 15.95 4.96
N HIS A 64 11.62 17.00 4.16
CA HIS A 64 10.94 17.08 2.88
C HIS A 64 10.87 15.72 2.16
N PRO A 65 9.72 15.01 2.14
CA PRO A 65 9.56 13.89 1.25
C PRO A 65 9.32 14.49 -0.13
N ASP A 66 10.41 14.65 -0.88
CA ASP A 66 10.36 14.52 -2.33
C ASP A 66 9.40 13.36 -2.64
N LEU A 67 8.43 13.62 -3.51
CA LEU A 67 7.43 12.69 -4.02
C LEU A 67 8.11 11.51 -4.75
N LYS A 68 8.90 10.71 -4.05
CA LYS A 68 9.32 9.39 -4.48
C LYS A 68 8.27 8.43 -3.97
N GLN A 69 7.42 8.00 -4.89
CA GLN A 69 6.84 6.67 -4.92
C GLN A 69 7.91 5.68 -4.43
N SER A 70 7.91 5.38 -3.15
CA SER A 70 8.78 4.35 -2.59
C SER A 70 8.20 3.03 -3.04
N ALA A 71 9.07 2.26 -3.69
CA ALA A 71 8.82 0.99 -4.34
C ALA A 71 7.95 0.02 -3.53
N PRO A 72 7.27 -0.94 -4.20
CA PRO A 72 6.59 -2.03 -3.51
C PRO A 72 7.55 -2.77 -2.56
N PRO A 73 7.04 -3.35 -1.46
CA PRO A 73 7.87 -4.11 -0.54
C PRO A 73 8.60 -5.20 -1.30
N THR A 74 9.93 -5.16 -1.24
CA THR A 74 10.79 -6.27 -1.66
C THR A 74 10.68 -7.36 -0.60
N VAL A 75 9.54 -8.05 -0.59
CA VAL A 75 9.55 -9.45 -0.19
C VAL A 75 10.17 -10.22 -1.36
N PRO A 76 11.23 -11.02 -1.15
CA PRO A 76 11.70 -11.94 -2.18
C PRO A 76 10.66 -13.05 -2.32
N CYS A 77 9.54 -12.75 -2.97
CA CYS A 77 8.62 -13.76 -3.46
C CYS A 77 9.36 -14.53 -4.55
N LYS A 78 9.89 -15.70 -4.17
CA LYS A 78 10.42 -16.69 -5.10
C LYS A 78 9.27 -17.19 -5.98
N HIS A 79 8.92 -16.43 -7.01
CA HIS A 79 8.20 -16.96 -8.14
C HIS A 79 9.24 -17.35 -9.18
N THR A 80 9.70 -18.60 -9.08
CA THR A 80 10.40 -19.28 -10.17
C THR A 80 9.42 -19.34 -11.35
N TRP A 81 9.53 -18.38 -12.26
CA TRP A 81 8.88 -18.45 -13.55
C TRP A 81 9.65 -19.51 -14.35
N SER A 82 9.18 -20.76 -14.30
CA SER A 82 9.67 -21.78 -15.21
C SER A 82 9.15 -21.43 -16.61
N ARG A 83 10.00 -20.69 -17.34
CA ARG A 83 9.94 -20.52 -18.80
C ARG A 83 10.02 -21.92 -19.42
N ALA A 84 8.88 -22.46 -19.85
CA ALA A 84 8.89 -23.56 -20.81
C ALA A 84 9.00 -22.95 -22.22
N SER A 85 10.22 -22.89 -22.73
CA SER A 85 10.46 -22.83 -24.17
C SER A 85 9.87 -24.09 -24.80
N HIS A 86 9.01 -23.92 -25.80
CA HIS A 86 8.90 -24.89 -26.87
C HIS A 86 8.94 -24.13 -28.19
N ASP A 87 10.17 -23.88 -28.64
CA ASP A 87 10.46 -23.81 -30.07
C ASP A 87 10.95 -25.21 -30.47
N LYS A 88 10.19 -25.88 -31.36
CA LYS A 88 10.79 -26.75 -32.38
C LYS A 88 9.82 -27.04 -33.51
N LEU A 89 10.22 -26.61 -34.71
CA LEU A 89 9.84 -27.04 -36.06
C LEU A 89 9.30 -28.49 -36.18
N THR A 90 8.38 -28.75 -37.10
CA THR A 90 8.66 -29.28 -38.47
C THR A 90 7.34 -29.58 -39.22
N MET A 91 7.37 -29.34 -40.53
CA MET A 91 6.36 -29.61 -41.57
C MET A 91 5.77 -31.03 -41.54
N THR A 92 4.53 -31.17 -42.02
CA THR A 92 4.18 -32.03 -43.16
C THR A 92 2.97 -31.44 -43.86
#